data_AF-A0A7C2EH15-F1
#
_entry.id   AF-A0A7C2EH15-F1
#
_cell.length_a   1.000
_cell.length_b   1.000
_cell.length_c   1.000
_cell.angle_alpha   90.00
_cell.angle_beta   90.00
_cell.angle_gamma   90.00
#
_symmetry.space_group_name_H-M   'P 1'
#
loop_
_entity.id
_entity.type
_entity.pdbx_description
1 polymer ?
#
loop_
_entity_poly.entity_id
_entity_poly.type
_entity_poly.pdbx_seq_one_letter_code
_entity_poly.pdbx_strand_id
1 'polypeptide(L)'
;QNFSREAAENLAARLRFSRRARDYLVNTVGKHMDIALSLSDRVTSRQIMRLVRKLGDELVDVVLLSTADRFATRGPMASEEGLTRYVEFCRLLLDEHYREKEIPPLIKGRDLLEELGLPPGPMIGEILGEVRKAQMEGALGSKEEALRFARRLAGGKAPSLE
;
A
#
# COMPACT_ATOMS: atom_id res chain seq x y z
N GLN A 1 0.31 -2.09 -18.18
CA GLN A 1 -0.46 -2.16 -16.93
C GLN A 1 -1.96 -1.98 -17.17
N ASN A 2 -2.43 -0.91 -17.81
CA ASN A 2 -3.88 -0.65 -17.95
C ASN A 2 -4.63 -1.77 -18.70
N PHE A 3 -4.01 -2.41 -19.70
CA PHE A 3 -4.64 -3.47 -20.49
C PHE A 3 -5.03 -4.72 -19.67
N SER A 4 -4.12 -5.27 -18.85
CA SER A 4 -4.42 -6.47 -18.04
C SER A 4 -5.48 -6.20 -16.97
N ARG A 5 -5.47 -4.97 -16.42
CA ARG A 5 -6.47 -4.51 -15.47
C ARG A 5 -7.86 -4.43 -16.12
N GLU A 6 -7.95 -3.77 -17.27
CA GLU A 6 -9.20 -3.62 -18.02
C GLU A 6 -9.76 -4.98 -18.46
N ALA A 7 -8.90 -5.91 -18.91
CA ALA A 7 -9.29 -7.27 -19.23
C ALA A 7 -9.87 -8.02 -18.01
N ALA A 8 -9.24 -7.88 -16.84
CA ALA A 8 -9.73 -8.46 -15.59
C ALA A 8 -11.07 -7.84 -15.15
N GLU A 9 -11.23 -6.53 -15.28
CA GLU A 9 -12.48 -5.81 -14.99
C GLU A 9 -13.63 -6.31 -15.88
N ASN A 10 -13.40 -6.38 -17.18
CA ASN A 10 -14.37 -6.87 -18.16
C ASN A 10 -14.75 -8.34 -17.90
N LEU A 11 -13.77 -9.19 -17.59
CA LEU A 11 -14.02 -10.59 -17.28
C LEU A 11 -14.86 -10.76 -16.02
N ALA A 12 -14.49 -10.06 -14.93
CA ALA A 12 -15.21 -10.13 -13.66
C ALA A 12 -16.65 -9.61 -13.78
N ALA A 13 -16.88 -8.55 -14.56
CA ALA A 13 -18.21 -8.04 -14.85
C ALA A 13 -19.04 -9.06 -15.64
N ARG A 14 -18.47 -9.66 -16.69
CA ARG A 14 -19.14 -10.68 -17.52
C ARG A 14 -19.51 -11.93 -16.71
N LEU A 15 -18.65 -12.34 -15.79
CA LEU A 15 -18.88 -13.48 -14.89
C LEU A 15 -19.69 -13.13 -13.64
N ARG A 16 -20.13 -11.87 -13.49
CA ARG A 16 -20.97 -11.38 -12.39
C ARG A 16 -20.36 -11.63 -11.00
N PHE A 17 -19.05 -11.40 -10.86
CA PHE A 17 -18.38 -11.51 -9.58
C PHE A 17 -18.94 -10.49 -8.58
N SER A 18 -18.92 -10.86 -7.30
CA SER A 18 -19.21 -9.91 -6.21
C SER A 18 -18.20 -8.75 -6.27
N ARG A 19 -18.59 -7.58 -5.73
CA ARG A 19 -17.70 -6.41 -5.67
C ARG A 19 -16.34 -6.79 -5.06
N ARG A 20 -16.34 -7.51 -3.93
CA ARG A 20 -15.12 -7.97 -3.26
C ARG A 20 -14.26 -8.86 -4.15
N ALA A 21 -14.85 -9.84 -4.83
CA ALA A 21 -14.09 -10.77 -5.69
C ALA A 21 -13.53 -10.06 -6.93
N ARG A 22 -14.30 -9.14 -7.53
CA ARG A 22 -13.83 -8.31 -8.63
C ARG A 22 -12.67 -7.42 -8.20
N ASP A 23 -12.82 -6.68 -7.11
CA ASP A 23 -11.82 -5.72 -6.66
C ASP A 23 -10.50 -6.45 -6.31
N TYR A 24 -10.59 -7.61 -5.65
CA TYR A 24 -9.45 -8.51 -5.44
C TYR A 24 -8.78 -8.92 -6.76
N LEU A 25 -9.52 -9.50 -7.71
CA LEU A 25 -8.95 -9.97 -8.99
C LEU A 25 -8.26 -8.84 -9.75
N VAL A 26 -8.94 -7.69 -9.85
CA VAL A 26 -8.47 -6.51 -10.59
C VAL A 26 -7.23 -5.92 -9.93
N ASN A 27 -7.19 -5.87 -8.59
CA ASN A 27 -6.02 -5.39 -7.86
C ASN A 27 -4.84 -6.34 -8.02
N THR A 28 -5.05 -7.65 -7.85
CA THR A 28 -3.97 -8.65 -7.95
C THR A 28 -3.36 -8.67 -9.35
N VAL A 29 -4.20 -8.76 -10.40
CA VAL A 29 -3.74 -8.76 -11.80
C VAL A 29 -3.25 -7.38 -12.24
N GLY A 30 -3.90 -6.29 -11.83
CA GLY A 30 -3.53 -4.95 -12.25
C GLY A 30 -2.18 -4.49 -11.67
N LYS A 31 -1.77 -5.03 -10.52
CA LYS A 31 -0.57 -4.60 -9.80
C LYS A 31 0.64 -5.53 -9.95
N HIS A 32 0.50 -6.78 -10.42
CA HIS A 32 1.63 -7.76 -10.43
C HIS A 32 2.92 -7.24 -11.08
N MET A 33 2.85 -6.67 -12.29
CA MET A 33 4.05 -6.14 -12.95
C MET A 33 4.68 -4.94 -12.21
N ASP A 34 3.99 -4.30 -11.25
CA ASP A 34 4.59 -3.20 -10.49
C ASP A 34 5.82 -3.65 -9.70
N ILE A 35 5.88 -4.93 -9.29
CA ILE A 35 7.05 -5.51 -8.63
C ILE A 35 8.22 -5.56 -9.62
N ALA A 36 8.01 -6.14 -10.80
CA ALA A 36 9.05 -6.24 -11.82
C ALA A 36 9.54 -4.87 -12.31
N LEU A 37 8.63 -3.91 -12.48
CA LEU A 37 8.96 -2.55 -12.90
C LEU A 37 9.64 -1.72 -11.81
N SER A 38 9.53 -2.14 -10.54
CA SER A 38 10.18 -1.46 -9.41
C SER A 38 11.53 -2.07 -9.05
N LEU A 39 11.88 -3.23 -9.62
CA LEU A 39 13.18 -3.84 -9.42
C LEU A 39 14.26 -3.06 -10.17
N SER A 40 15.27 -2.61 -9.44
CA SER A 40 16.47 -1.95 -9.97
C SER A 40 17.70 -2.43 -9.21
N ASP A 41 18.90 -2.09 -9.69
CA ASP A 41 20.15 -2.49 -9.02
C ASP A 41 20.29 -1.92 -7.60
N ARG A 42 19.57 -0.83 -7.29
CA ARG A 42 19.53 -0.22 -5.95
C ARG A 42 18.10 0.17 -5.62
N VAL A 43 17.48 -0.59 -4.73
CA VAL A 43 16.18 -0.26 -4.15
C VAL A 43 16.38 0.34 -2.76
N THR A 44 15.81 1.52 -2.54
CA THR A 44 15.84 2.21 -1.24
C THR A 44 14.67 1.77 -0.35
N SER A 45 14.82 1.85 0.97
CA SER A 45 13.74 1.56 1.92
C SER A 45 12.47 2.39 1.64
N ARG A 46 12.63 3.64 1.18
CA ARG A 46 11.51 4.50 0.78
C ARG A 46 10.74 3.94 -0.43
N GLN A 47 11.44 3.36 -1.40
CA GLN A 47 10.80 2.71 -2.55
C GLN A 47 10.04 1.45 -2.11
N ILE A 48 10.63 0.64 -1.21
CA ILE A 48 9.99 -0.56 -0.65
C ILE A 48 8.70 -0.17 0.07
N MET A 49 8.76 0.75 1.04
CA MET A 49 7.59 1.24 1.78
C MET A 49 6.48 1.76 0.84
N ARG A 50 6.86 2.57 -0.16
CA ARG A 50 5.90 3.09 -1.14
C ARG A 50 5.24 1.97 -1.94
N LEU A 51 6.02 0.97 -2.35
CA LEU A 51 5.49 -0.17 -3.11
C LEU A 51 4.57 -1.02 -2.24
N VAL A 52 4.96 -1.34 -0.99
CA VAL A 52 4.13 -2.07 -0.04
C VAL A 52 2.76 -1.41 0.12
N ARG A 53 2.73 -0.09 0.31
CA ARG A 53 1.47 0.66 0.42
C ARG A 53 0.67 0.69 -0.88
N LYS A 54 1.33 0.79 -2.03
CA LYS A 54 0.68 0.74 -3.35
C LYS A 54 0.02 -0.63 -3.58
N LEU A 55 0.69 -1.71 -3.19
CA LEU A 55 0.18 -3.07 -3.32
C LEU A 55 -0.99 -3.30 -2.34
N GLY A 56 -0.89 -2.78 -1.12
CA GLY A 56 -1.98 -2.75 -0.16
C GLY A 56 -2.32 -4.13 0.38
N ASP A 57 -3.61 -4.39 0.59
CA ASP A 57 -4.09 -5.62 1.23
C ASP A 57 -3.83 -6.88 0.39
N GLU A 58 -3.80 -6.76 -0.94
CA GLU A 58 -3.53 -7.88 -1.85
C GLU A 58 -2.03 -8.18 -2.04
N LEU A 59 -1.13 -7.50 -1.30
CA LEU A 59 0.32 -7.59 -1.52
C LEU A 59 0.84 -9.04 -1.59
N VAL A 60 0.41 -9.90 -0.68
CA VAL A 60 0.88 -11.30 -0.61
C VAL A 60 0.52 -12.05 -1.90
N ASP A 61 -0.71 -11.90 -2.38
CA ASP A 61 -1.19 -12.55 -3.60
C ASP A 61 -0.55 -11.94 -4.85
N VAL A 62 -0.30 -10.63 -4.85
CA VAL A 62 0.45 -9.95 -5.91
C VAL A 62 1.89 -10.49 -6.00
N VAL A 63 2.58 -10.64 -4.85
CA VAL A 63 3.92 -11.23 -4.79
C VAL A 63 3.90 -12.66 -5.31
N LEU A 64 2.91 -13.47 -4.92
CA LEU A 64 2.78 -14.85 -5.39
C LEU A 64 2.58 -14.92 -6.91
N LEU A 65 1.61 -14.16 -7.44
CA LEU A 65 1.33 -14.12 -8.87
C LEU A 65 2.55 -13.65 -9.67
N SER A 66 3.17 -12.56 -9.22
CA SER A 66 4.31 -11.98 -9.92
C SER A 66 5.55 -12.87 -9.89
N THR A 67 5.76 -13.60 -8.78
CA THR A 67 6.80 -14.63 -8.71
C THR A 67 6.52 -15.78 -9.66
N ALA A 68 5.30 -16.31 -9.68
CA ALA A 68 4.92 -17.39 -10.59
C ALA A 68 5.11 -17.02 -12.07
N ASP A 69 4.73 -15.80 -12.47
CA ASP A 69 4.95 -15.26 -13.81
C ASP A 69 6.45 -15.18 -14.15
N ARG A 70 7.27 -14.75 -13.18
CA ARG A 70 8.73 -14.69 -13.34
C ARG A 70 9.34 -16.07 -13.56
N PHE A 71 8.88 -17.10 -12.84
CA PHE A 71 9.34 -18.50 -13.01
C PHE A 71 8.89 -19.11 -14.34
N ALA A 72 7.74 -18.68 -14.88
CA ALA A 72 7.23 -19.15 -16.17
C ALA A 72 7.92 -18.47 -17.38
N THR A 73 8.61 -17.35 -17.16
CA THR A 73 9.31 -16.61 -18.21
C THR A 73 10.43 -17.45 -18.82
N ARG A 74 10.49 -17.51 -20.16
CA ARG A 74 11.52 -18.23 -20.92
C ARG A 74 12.36 -17.28 -21.79
N GLY A 75 13.54 -17.74 -22.21
CA GLY A 75 14.41 -17.02 -23.12
C GLY A 75 15.45 -16.13 -22.42
N PRO A 76 16.02 -15.13 -23.12
CA PRO A 76 17.16 -14.35 -22.63
C PRO A 76 16.92 -13.60 -21.30
N MET A 77 15.66 -13.41 -20.92
CA MET A 77 15.27 -12.77 -19.66
C MET A 77 15.17 -13.74 -18.47
N ALA A 78 15.36 -15.04 -18.68
CA ALA A 78 15.28 -16.09 -17.66
C ALA A 78 16.67 -16.48 -17.13
N SER A 79 17.46 -15.50 -16.68
CA SER A 79 18.71 -15.80 -15.99
C SER A 79 18.44 -16.20 -14.53
N GLU A 80 19.20 -17.19 -14.04
CA GLU A 80 19.13 -17.64 -12.65
C GLU A 80 19.44 -16.49 -11.67
N GLU A 81 20.48 -15.71 -11.94
CA GLU A 81 20.82 -14.51 -11.17
C GLU A 81 19.69 -13.47 -11.14
N GLY A 82 19.00 -13.28 -12.26
CA GLY A 82 17.86 -12.37 -12.35
C GLY A 82 16.66 -12.87 -11.56
N LEU A 83 16.44 -14.18 -11.52
CA LEU A 83 15.39 -14.82 -10.74
C LEU A 83 15.68 -14.73 -9.23
N THR A 84 16.91 -15.00 -8.81
CA THR A 84 17.34 -14.88 -7.41
C THR A 84 17.13 -13.46 -6.89
N ARG A 85 17.63 -12.44 -7.61
CA ARG A 85 17.41 -11.03 -7.25
C ARG A 85 15.93 -10.67 -7.16
N TYR A 86 15.11 -11.23 -8.04
CA TYR A 86 13.68 -10.99 -8.04
C TYR A 86 12.98 -11.57 -6.81
N VAL A 87 13.31 -12.81 -6.45
CA VAL A 87 12.77 -13.49 -5.26
C VAL A 87 13.22 -12.79 -3.98
N GLU A 88 14.48 -12.36 -3.89
CA GLU A 88 14.99 -11.57 -2.76
C GLU A 88 14.22 -10.25 -2.63
N PHE A 89 13.96 -9.56 -3.74
CA PHE A 89 13.16 -8.34 -3.71
C PHE A 89 11.73 -8.59 -3.23
N CYS A 90 11.09 -9.67 -3.68
CA CYS A 90 9.77 -10.08 -3.21
C CYS A 90 9.76 -10.38 -1.71
N ARG A 91 10.82 -11.02 -1.19
CA ARG A 91 10.98 -11.27 0.24
C ARG A 91 11.06 -9.97 1.04
N LEU A 92 11.83 -8.98 0.57
CA LEU A 92 11.92 -7.67 1.22
C LEU A 92 10.55 -6.97 1.31
N LEU A 93 9.70 -7.11 0.28
CA LEU A 93 8.34 -6.56 0.30
C LEU A 93 7.45 -7.25 1.34
N LEU A 94 7.56 -8.57 1.47
CA LEU A 94 6.82 -9.33 2.48
C LEU A 94 7.29 -8.99 3.89
N ASP A 95 8.60 -8.95 4.13
CA ASP A 95 9.18 -8.60 5.43
C ASP A 95 8.74 -7.20 5.87
N GLU A 96 8.78 -6.23 4.95
CA GLU A 96 8.26 -4.87 5.17
C GLU A 96 6.75 -4.86 5.47
N HIS A 97 5.95 -5.61 4.70
CA HIS A 97 4.50 -5.68 4.88
C HIS A 97 4.10 -6.18 6.27
N TYR A 98 4.75 -7.24 6.76
CA TYR A 98 4.50 -7.76 8.10
C TYR A 98 5.02 -6.83 9.19
N ARG A 99 6.18 -6.20 8.98
CA ARG A 99 6.69 -5.18 9.91
C ARG A 99 5.73 -4.00 10.05
N GLU A 100 5.21 -3.45 8.95
CA GLU A 100 4.22 -2.35 9.00
C GLU A 100 2.94 -2.76 9.75
N LYS A 101 2.53 -4.04 9.70
CA LYS A 101 1.38 -4.57 10.45
C LYS A 101 1.61 -4.67 11.95
N GLU A 102 2.85 -4.90 12.38
CA GLU A 102 3.21 -5.00 13.81
C GLU A 102 3.34 -3.65 14.49
N ILE A 103 3.61 -2.57 13.73
CA ILE A 103 3.77 -1.24 14.33
C ILE A 103 2.39 -0.69 14.73
N PRO A 104 2.09 -0.47 16.03
CA PRO A 104 0.80 0.07 16.44
C PRO A 104 0.64 1.53 15.98
N PRO A 105 -0.58 2.00 15.68
CA PRO A 105 -0.80 3.40 15.34
C PRO A 105 -0.50 4.32 16.54
N LEU A 106 0.14 5.47 16.29
CA LEU A 106 0.46 6.45 17.35
C LEU A 106 -0.79 7.05 18.01
N ILE A 107 -1.88 7.18 17.25
CA ILE A 107 -3.18 7.70 17.70
C ILE A 107 -4.33 6.92 17.04
N LYS A 108 -5.50 6.99 17.66
CA LYS A 108 -6.77 6.43 17.18
C LYS A 108 -7.80 7.54 17.01
N GLY A 109 -8.94 7.24 16.39
CA GLY A 109 -10.01 8.23 16.17
C GLY A 109 -10.51 8.88 17.45
N ARG A 110 -10.57 8.14 18.56
CA ARG A 110 -10.91 8.70 19.89
C ARG A 110 -9.97 9.82 20.32
N ASP A 111 -8.67 9.71 20.02
CA ASP A 111 -7.70 10.73 20.41
C ASP A 111 -7.96 12.03 19.63
N LEU A 112 -8.44 11.94 18.38
CA LEU A 112 -8.82 13.11 17.58
C LEU A 112 -10.13 13.77 18.08
N LEU A 113 -11.07 12.97 18.57
CA LEU A 113 -12.33 13.46 19.15
C LEU A 113 -12.08 14.14 20.50
N GLU A 114 -11.34 13.48 21.39
CA GLU A 114 -11.13 13.91 22.78
C GLU A 114 -10.09 15.04 22.90
N GLU A 115 -8.95 14.94 22.20
CA GLU A 115 -7.81 15.87 22.38
C GLU A 115 -7.87 17.07 21.44
N LEU A 116 -8.55 16.93 20.29
CA LEU A 116 -8.67 17.98 19.27
C LEU A 116 -10.10 18.49 19.09
N GLY A 117 -11.10 17.87 19.72
CA GLY A 117 -12.50 18.29 19.61
C GLY A 117 -13.08 18.15 18.20
N LEU A 118 -12.49 17.30 17.35
CA LEU A 118 -12.95 17.16 15.96
C LEU A 118 -14.27 16.40 15.91
N PRO A 119 -15.27 16.84 15.13
CA PRO A 119 -16.52 16.12 15.01
C PRO A 119 -16.31 14.76 14.30
N PRO A 120 -17.10 13.73 14.64
CA PRO A 120 -17.04 12.45 13.94
C PRO A 120 -17.39 12.64 12.46
N GLY A 121 -16.57 12.07 11.57
CA GLY A 121 -16.80 12.16 10.13
C GLY A 121 -15.63 11.62 9.29
N PRO A 122 -15.76 11.61 7.94
CA PRO A 122 -14.74 11.08 7.03
C PRO A 122 -13.34 11.70 7.23
N MET A 123 -13.29 12.97 7.62
CA MET A 123 -12.05 13.70 7.91
C MET A 123 -11.19 13.01 8.98
N ILE A 124 -11.80 12.34 9.98
CA ILE A 124 -11.08 11.58 11.00
C ILE A 124 -10.24 10.48 10.33
N GLY A 125 -10.85 9.70 9.42
CA GLY A 125 -10.16 8.65 8.69
C GLY A 125 -9.03 9.19 7.82
N GLU A 126 -9.26 10.31 7.14
CA GLU A 126 -8.24 10.97 6.32
C GLU A 126 -7.04 11.44 7.15
N ILE A 127 -7.28 12.08 8.29
CA ILE A 127 -6.21 12.54 9.20
C ILE A 127 -5.44 11.34 9.76
N LEU A 128 -6.12 10.29 10.21
CA LEU A 128 -5.48 9.07 10.70
C LEU A 128 -4.63 8.41 9.60
N GLY A 129 -5.10 8.44 8.35
CA GLY A 129 -4.35 7.95 7.18
C GLY A 129 -3.04 8.70 6.98
N GLU A 130 -3.07 10.03 6.98
CA GLU A 130 -1.86 10.85 6.83
C GLU A 130 -0.91 10.72 8.02
N VAL A 131 -1.43 10.65 9.25
CA VAL A 131 -0.62 10.40 10.45
C VAL A 131 0.04 9.03 10.36
N ARG A 132 -0.70 7.99 9.95
CA ARG A 132 -0.15 6.64 9.79
C ARG A 132 0.96 6.62 8.74
N LYS A 133 0.77 7.30 7.61
CA LYS A 133 1.78 7.43 6.57
C LYS A 133 3.06 8.10 7.10
N ALA A 134 2.92 9.22 7.80
CA ALA A 134 4.06 9.93 8.39
C ALA A 134 4.76 9.12 9.49
N GLN A 135 4.02 8.33 10.28
CA GLN A 135 4.58 7.37 11.22
C GLN A 135 5.42 6.30 10.52
N MET A 136 4.88 5.66 9.48
CA MET A 136 5.60 4.60 8.76
C MET A 136 6.84 5.14 8.03
N GLU A 137 6.86 6.43 7.67
CA GLU A 137 8.04 7.10 7.10
C GLU A 137 9.07 7.53 8.16
N GLY A 138 8.82 7.28 9.45
CA GLY A 138 9.68 7.69 10.56
C GLY A 138 9.64 9.20 10.84
N ALA A 139 8.72 9.95 10.24
CA ALA A 139 8.57 11.38 10.47
C ALA A 139 7.84 11.70 11.78
N LEU A 140 7.14 10.71 12.35
CA LEU A 140 6.46 10.80 13.65
C LEU A 140 6.83 9.57 14.49
N GLY A 141 7.29 9.80 15.71
CA GLY A 141 7.69 8.77 16.67
C GLY A 141 6.85 8.72 17.95
N SER A 142 6.03 9.75 18.23
CA SER A 142 5.23 9.81 19.47
C SER A 142 3.77 10.21 19.26
N LYS A 143 2.93 9.91 20.27
CA LYS A 143 1.53 10.33 20.31
C LYS A 143 1.41 11.86 20.22
N GLU A 144 2.29 12.59 20.90
CA GLU A 144 2.29 14.05 20.94
C GLU A 144 2.66 14.65 19.58
N GLU A 145 3.65 14.07 18.89
CA GLU A 145 3.99 14.46 17.52
C GLU A 145 2.84 14.21 16.55
N ALA A 146 2.19 13.05 16.67
CA ALA A 146 1.03 12.68 15.87
C ALA A 146 -0.15 13.64 16.09
N LEU A 147 -0.47 14.02 17.32
CA LEU A 147 -1.53 14.98 17.63
C LEU A 147 -1.22 16.38 17.09
N ARG A 148 0.03 16.85 17.20
CA ARG A 148 0.45 18.13 16.61
C ARG A 148 0.34 18.12 15.09
N PHE A 149 0.71 17.02 14.44
CA PHE A 149 0.56 16.87 12.99
C PHE A 149 -0.91 16.83 12.58
N ALA A 150 -1.74 16.04 13.28
CA ALA A 150 -3.18 15.97 13.06
C ALA A 150 -3.87 17.34 13.19
N ARG A 151 -3.50 18.15 14.19
CA ARG A 151 -4.02 19.51 14.37
C ARG A 151 -3.70 20.42 13.18
N ARG A 152 -2.49 20.32 12.62
CA ARG A 152 -2.11 21.09 11.42
C ARG A 152 -2.92 20.68 10.20
N LEU A 153 -3.15 19.38 10.02
CA LEU A 153 -3.98 18.86 8.93
C LEU A 153 -5.44 19.32 9.06
N ALA A 154 -6.00 19.29 10.27
CA ALA A 154 -7.35 19.77 10.53
C ALA A 154 -7.50 21.27 10.26
N GLY A 155 -6.52 22.10 10.68
CA GLY A 155 -6.53 23.53 10.41
C GLY A 155 -6.43 23.90 8.93
N GLY A 156 -5.79 23.06 8.10
CA GLY A 156 -5.74 23.21 6.65
C GLY A 156 -6.94 22.63 5.90
N LYS A 157 -7.78 21.83 6.58
CA LYS A 157 -8.98 21.17 6.01
C LYS A 157 -10.31 21.69 6.58
N ALA A 158 -10.28 22.60 7.57
CA ALA A 158 -11.47 23.23 8.07
C ALA A 158 -12.15 24.03 6.95
N PRO A 159 -13.45 23.84 6.69
CA PRO A 159 -14.21 24.85 5.96
C PRO A 159 -14.13 26.13 6.79
N SER A 160 -13.91 27.27 6.12
CA SER A 160 -14.16 28.58 6.70
C SER A 160 -15.52 28.53 7.40
N LEU A 161 -15.52 28.67 8.71
CA LEU A 161 -16.75 28.90 9.48
C LEU A 161 -17.15 30.36 9.19
N GLU A 162 -18.01 30.55 8.20
CA GLU A 162 -18.95 31.69 8.17
C GLU A 162 -20.19 31.34 9.01
#